data_AF-C5EXG0-F1
#
_entry.id   AF-C5EXG0-F1
#
_cell.length_a   1.000
_cell.length_b   1.000
_cell.length_c   1.000
_cell.angle_alpha   90.00
_cell.angle_beta   90.00
_cell.angle_gamma   90.00
#
_symmetry.space_group_name_H-M   'P 1'
#
loop_
_entity.id
_entity.type
_entity.pdbx_description
1 polymer ?
#
loop_
_entity_poly.entity_id
_entity_poly.type
_entity_poly.pdbx_seq_one_letter_code
_entity_poly.pdbx_strand_id
1 'polypeptide(L)'
;MEILLLITIVIIAIAFINFKDYLSNPQKRQQFQTTIQDNQIQEEFQEYEDPYKNLSKESKIKKSQYGVMVGLLAKLAQSDGKICELEKELIENTIEDIAQSLTLQSAMNQKEEILEILHSIFQNTTESVEELSQAYADLTKGQYKSRLKLVEYLLALAYADKVLSENEREVILDVAAYLEIENDDFNKMYDAFVEFYSKEDIKQDYKEACKVLGVSEEADLKEIKTKYKALVREYHPDILHHKGLEESIIKTSTAKLQEINAAYEIIEQYKKEMGEK
;
A
#
# COMPACT_ATOMS: atom_id res chain seq x y z
N MET A 1 20.13 -51.06 -50.12
CA MET A 1 19.02 -50.30 -49.49
C MET A 1 18.11 -51.19 -48.64
N GLU A 2 17.83 -52.43 -49.04
CA GLU A 2 16.89 -53.31 -48.32
C GLU A 2 17.33 -53.70 -46.89
N ILE A 3 18.62 -53.94 -46.66
CA ILE A 3 19.15 -54.32 -45.32
C ILE A 3 18.99 -53.18 -44.30
N LEU A 4 19.19 -51.93 -44.73
CA LEU A 4 19.06 -50.75 -43.87
C LEU A 4 17.61 -50.52 -43.44
N LEU A 5 16.67 -50.77 -44.34
CA LEU A 5 15.23 -50.67 -44.08
C LEU A 5 14.78 -51.74 -43.07
N LEU A 6 15.28 -52.96 -43.21
CA LEU A 6 15.04 -54.06 -42.26
C LEU A 6 15.56 -53.74 -40.85
N ILE A 7 16.77 -53.18 -40.75
CA ILE A 7 17.36 -52.75 -39.47
C ILE A 7 16.51 -51.64 -38.83
N THR A 8 16.06 -50.65 -39.60
CA THR A 8 15.21 -49.58 -39.06
C THR A 8 13.86 -50.10 -38.53
N ILE A 9 13.24 -51.06 -39.22
CA ILE A 9 11.97 -51.65 -38.77
C ILE A 9 12.17 -52.42 -37.46
N VAL A 10 13.27 -53.17 -37.33
CA VAL A 10 13.58 -53.92 -36.12
C VAL A 10 13.84 -52.98 -34.93
N ILE A 11 14.56 -51.88 -35.13
CA ILE A 11 14.82 -50.89 -34.07
C ILE A 11 13.50 -50.26 -33.60
N ILE A 12 12.62 -49.88 -34.53
CA ILE A 12 11.32 -49.27 -34.20
C ILE A 12 10.43 -50.29 -33.46
N ALA A 13 10.44 -51.55 -33.87
CA ALA A 13 9.68 -52.60 -33.20
C ALA A 13 10.19 -52.84 -31.77
N ILE A 14 11.50 -52.88 -31.55
CA ILE A 14 12.10 -53.01 -30.22
C ILE A 14 11.76 -51.80 -29.35
N ALA A 15 11.85 -50.58 -29.89
CA ALA A 15 11.50 -49.35 -29.18
C ALA A 15 10.02 -49.35 -28.78
N PHE A 16 9.13 -49.79 -29.67
CA PHE A 16 7.69 -49.86 -29.39
C PHE A 16 7.35 -50.93 -28.34
N ILE A 17 7.99 -52.09 -28.39
CA ILE A 17 7.82 -53.15 -27.37
C ILE A 17 8.29 -52.64 -26.01
N ASN A 18 9.48 -52.03 -25.94
CA ASN A 18 10.01 -51.46 -24.70
C ASN A 18 9.12 -50.35 -24.15
N PHE A 19 8.57 -49.50 -25.02
CA PHE A 19 7.67 -48.42 -24.62
C PHE A 19 6.32 -48.94 -24.13
N LYS A 20 5.79 -49.98 -24.77
CA LYS A 20 4.55 -50.64 -24.32
C LYS A 20 4.75 -51.32 -22.97
N ASP A 21 5.87 -52.01 -22.76
CA ASP A 21 6.22 -52.59 -21.46
C ASP A 21 6.41 -51.51 -20.37
N TYR A 22 6.97 -50.36 -20.74
CA TYR A 22 7.10 -49.20 -19.85
C TYR A 22 5.75 -48.64 -19.41
N LEU A 23 4.77 -48.55 -20.32
CA LEU A 23 3.43 -48.07 -20.00
C LEU A 23 2.56 -49.11 -19.28
N SER A 24 2.79 -50.40 -19.54
CA SER A 24 1.95 -51.48 -19.02
C SER A 24 2.29 -51.89 -17.58
N ASN A 25 3.43 -51.44 -17.04
CA ASN A 25 3.89 -51.87 -15.71
C ASN A 25 4.29 -50.69 -14.80
N PRO A 26 3.32 -49.97 -14.21
CA PRO A 26 3.57 -48.77 -13.39
C PRO A 26 4.35 -49.04 -12.08
N GLN A 27 4.58 -50.30 -11.71
CA GLN A 27 5.27 -50.71 -10.49
C GLN A 27 6.79 -50.96 -10.65
N LYS A 28 7.35 -50.83 -11.86
CA LYS A 28 8.81 -50.83 -12.08
C LYS A 28 9.45 -49.44 -11.91
N ARG A 29 8.74 -48.50 -11.28
CA ARG A 29 9.38 -47.32 -10.68
C ARG A 29 10.34 -47.89 -9.63
N GLN A 30 11.62 -47.52 -9.65
CA GLN A 30 12.49 -47.81 -8.51
C GLN A 30 11.78 -47.27 -7.27
N GLN A 31 11.19 -48.15 -6.47
CA GLN A 31 10.86 -47.81 -5.11
C GLN A 31 12.22 -47.68 -4.46
N PHE A 32 12.66 -46.44 -4.23
CA PHE A 32 13.74 -46.19 -3.31
C PHE A 32 13.32 -46.88 -2.00
N GLN A 33 13.94 -48.01 -1.68
CA GLN A 33 13.92 -48.51 -0.32
C GLN A 33 14.68 -47.46 0.48
N THR A 34 13.95 -46.56 1.10
CA THR A 34 14.43 -45.72 2.19
C THR A 34 14.89 -46.66 3.29
N THR A 35 16.15 -47.08 3.20
CA THR A 35 16.88 -47.50 4.38
C THR A 35 17.12 -46.20 5.14
N ILE A 36 16.39 -46.09 6.22
CA ILE A 36 16.34 -44.97 7.16
C ILE A 36 17.74 -44.42 7.46
N GLN A 37 18.00 -43.22 6.96
CA GLN A 37 18.71 -42.14 7.67
C GLN A 37 17.77 -40.94 7.63
N ASP A 38 16.70 -41.03 8.43
CA ASP A 38 15.53 -40.13 8.40
C ASP A 38 15.85 -38.67 8.75
N ASN A 39 17.03 -38.35 9.31
CA ASN A 39 17.32 -37.00 9.80
C ASN A 39 17.95 -36.04 8.78
N GLN A 40 18.56 -36.50 7.69
CA GLN A 40 19.26 -35.58 6.76
C GLN A 40 18.43 -35.21 5.52
N ILE A 41 17.51 -36.07 5.09
CA ILE A 41 16.68 -35.80 3.91
C ILE A 41 15.49 -34.89 4.26
N GLN A 42 15.02 -34.89 5.52
CA GLN A 42 13.91 -34.03 5.93
C GLN A 42 14.28 -32.54 5.93
N GLU A 43 15.53 -32.17 6.18
CA GLU A 43 15.94 -30.75 6.15
C GLU A 43 16.00 -30.21 4.71
N GLU A 44 16.48 -30.99 3.75
CA GLU A 44 16.68 -30.55 2.36
C GLU A 44 15.37 -30.45 1.54
N PHE A 45 14.33 -31.19 1.91
CA PHE A 45 13.00 -31.13 1.26
C PHE A 45 12.00 -30.19 1.97
N GLN A 46 12.30 -29.67 3.16
CA GLN A 46 11.47 -28.65 3.79
C GLN A 46 11.64 -27.26 3.14
N GLU A 47 12.75 -27.04 2.44
CA GLU A 47 13.06 -25.78 1.74
C GLU A 47 12.76 -25.86 0.23
N TYR A 48 11.79 -26.68 -0.20
CA TYR A 48 11.24 -26.57 -1.55
C TYR A 48 10.01 -25.66 -1.53
N GLU A 49 10.22 -24.37 -1.79
CA GLU A 49 9.12 -23.47 -2.14
C GLU A 49 8.61 -23.83 -3.54
N ASP A 50 7.37 -24.34 -3.63
CA ASP A 50 6.72 -24.61 -4.92
C ASP A 50 6.62 -23.30 -5.74
N PRO A 51 7.36 -23.17 -6.86
CA PRO A 51 7.39 -21.94 -7.66
C PRO A 51 6.06 -21.67 -8.37
N TYR A 52 5.12 -22.63 -8.35
CA TYR A 52 3.79 -22.53 -8.95
C TYR A 52 2.66 -22.48 -7.91
N LYS A 53 2.97 -22.33 -6.61
CA LYS A 53 1.94 -22.11 -5.60
C LYS A 53 1.18 -20.83 -5.94
N ASN A 54 -0.06 -20.97 -6.39
CA ASN A 54 -0.94 -19.84 -6.61
C ASN A 54 -1.18 -19.14 -5.27
N LEU A 55 -0.42 -18.07 -5.02
CA LEU A 55 -0.65 -17.17 -3.89
C LEU A 55 -2.12 -16.76 -3.91
N SER A 56 -2.77 -16.79 -2.74
CA SER A 56 -4.11 -16.24 -2.61
C SER A 56 -4.12 -14.80 -3.11
N LYS A 57 -5.26 -14.34 -3.65
CA LYS A 57 -5.39 -12.97 -4.14
C LYS A 57 -4.99 -11.95 -3.07
N GLU A 58 -5.40 -12.21 -1.83
CA GLU A 58 -4.97 -11.48 -0.64
C GLU A 58 -3.44 -11.45 -0.47
N SER A 59 -2.77 -12.60 -0.55
CA SER A 59 -1.31 -12.67 -0.44
C SER A 59 -0.61 -11.90 -1.57
N LYS A 60 -1.17 -11.91 -2.79
CA LYS A 60 -0.64 -11.14 -3.92
C LYS A 60 -0.77 -9.64 -3.69
N ILE A 61 -1.93 -9.18 -3.21
CA ILE A 61 -2.15 -7.77 -2.90
C ILE A 61 -1.26 -7.34 -1.75
N LYS A 62 -1.17 -8.14 -0.68
CA LYS A 62 -0.32 -7.85 0.48
C LYS A 62 1.16 -7.70 0.12
N LYS A 63 1.67 -8.55 -0.78
CA LYS A 63 3.06 -8.48 -1.29
C LYS A 63 3.25 -7.47 -2.43
N SER A 64 2.19 -6.80 -2.89
CA SER A 64 2.28 -5.77 -3.93
C SER A 64 2.79 -4.44 -3.36
N GLN A 65 3.29 -3.56 -4.22
CA GLN A 65 3.75 -2.22 -3.81
C GLN A 65 2.68 -1.46 -3.03
N TYR A 66 1.42 -1.55 -3.44
CA TYR A 66 0.33 -0.88 -2.77
C TYR A 66 -0.08 -1.55 -1.44
N GLY A 67 -0.02 -2.88 -1.35
CA GLY A 67 -0.29 -3.57 -0.08
C GLY A 67 0.74 -3.24 0.98
N VAL A 68 2.02 -3.21 0.60
CA VAL A 68 3.11 -2.79 1.49
C VAL A 68 2.95 -1.33 1.89
N MET A 69 2.57 -0.45 0.96
CA MET A 69 2.27 0.94 1.26
C MET A 69 1.15 1.07 2.31
N VAL A 70 0.05 0.34 2.18
CA VAL A 70 -1.04 0.33 3.17
C VAL A 70 -0.55 -0.18 4.52
N GLY A 71 0.35 -1.16 4.55
CA GLY A 71 1.00 -1.61 5.79
C GLY A 71 1.82 -0.51 6.47
N LEU A 72 2.58 0.28 5.69
CA LEU A 72 3.33 1.43 6.23
C LEU A 72 2.39 2.52 6.78
N LEU A 73 1.28 2.79 6.08
CA LEU A 73 0.24 3.70 6.58
C LEU A 73 -0.36 3.22 7.90
N ALA A 74 -0.59 1.91 8.02
CA ALA A 74 -1.08 1.33 9.26
C ALA A 74 -0.10 1.53 10.42
N LYS A 75 1.20 1.35 10.18
CA LYS A 75 2.23 1.57 11.21
C LYS A 75 2.34 3.03 11.65
N LEU A 76 2.26 3.96 10.70
CA LEU A 76 2.23 5.38 11.02
C LEU A 76 0.99 5.70 11.89
N ALA A 77 -0.20 5.31 11.43
CA ALA A 77 -1.46 5.59 12.12
C ALA A 77 -1.57 4.92 13.51
N GLN A 78 -0.90 3.79 13.72
CA GLN A 78 -0.89 3.08 15.00
C GLN A 78 0.16 3.62 15.98
N SER A 79 1.07 4.49 15.55
CA SER A 79 2.24 4.89 16.35
C SER A 79 1.86 5.68 17.63
N ASP A 80 0.89 6.59 17.55
CA ASP A 80 0.43 7.41 18.69
C ASP A 80 -0.92 7.03 19.27
N GLY A 81 -1.67 6.16 18.59
CA GLY A 81 -3.03 5.78 18.98
C GLY A 81 -4.07 6.91 18.90
N LYS A 82 -3.70 8.08 18.36
CA LYS A 82 -4.60 9.18 18.00
C LYS A 82 -4.53 9.36 16.50
N ILE A 83 -5.68 9.24 15.83
CA ILE A 83 -5.80 9.52 14.41
C ILE A 83 -6.80 10.67 14.27
N CYS A 84 -6.37 11.78 13.70
CA CYS A 84 -7.22 12.95 13.47
C CYS A 84 -8.25 12.67 12.36
N GLU A 85 -9.32 13.46 12.27
CA GLU A 85 -10.34 13.23 11.24
C GLU A 85 -9.78 13.41 9.82
N LEU A 86 -8.85 14.36 9.60
CA LEU A 86 -8.20 14.54 8.30
C LEU A 86 -7.35 13.33 7.90
N GLU A 87 -6.52 12.80 8.78
CA GLU A 87 -5.75 11.57 8.54
C GLU A 87 -6.64 10.40 8.14
N LYS A 88 -7.74 10.18 8.87
CA LYS A 88 -8.67 9.08 8.56
C LYS A 88 -9.22 9.19 7.15
N GLU A 89 -9.70 10.37 6.76
CA GLU A 89 -10.23 10.58 5.42
C GLU A 89 -9.14 10.48 4.34
N LEU A 90 -7.92 10.95 4.61
CA LEU A 90 -6.80 10.83 3.67
C LEU A 90 -6.37 9.36 3.47
N ILE A 91 -6.30 8.58 4.54
CA ILE A 91 -5.99 7.15 4.48
C ILE A 91 -7.10 6.40 3.74
N GLU A 92 -8.36 6.69 4.05
CA GLU A 92 -9.52 6.05 3.40
C GLU A 92 -9.52 6.34 1.89
N ASN A 93 -9.35 7.60 1.50
CA ASN A 93 -9.26 8.00 0.10
C ASN A 93 -8.09 7.30 -0.62
N THR A 94 -6.94 7.16 0.05
CA THR A 94 -5.79 6.42 -0.48
C THR A 94 -6.11 4.95 -0.72
N ILE A 95 -6.78 4.29 0.23
CA ILE A 95 -7.20 2.89 0.09
C ILE A 95 -8.18 2.75 -1.09
N GLU A 96 -9.13 3.68 -1.23
CA GLU A 96 -10.05 3.70 -2.37
C GLU A 96 -9.33 3.88 -3.72
N ASP A 97 -8.36 4.80 -3.78
CA ASP A 97 -7.59 5.06 -5.00
C ASP A 97 -6.74 3.85 -5.39
N ILE A 98 -6.14 3.20 -4.40
CA ILE A 98 -5.37 1.96 -4.61
C ILE A 98 -6.30 0.87 -5.14
N ALA A 99 -7.46 0.67 -4.52
CA ALA A 99 -8.42 -0.33 -4.97
C ALA A 99 -8.89 -0.07 -6.40
N GLN A 100 -9.13 1.20 -6.75
CA GLN A 100 -9.49 1.60 -8.09
C GLN A 100 -8.35 1.34 -9.08
N SER A 101 -7.12 1.69 -8.74
CA SER A 101 -5.93 1.45 -9.57
C SER A 101 -5.71 -0.05 -9.82
N LEU A 102 -5.81 -0.89 -8.79
CA LEU A 102 -5.71 -2.35 -8.90
C LEU A 102 -6.85 -2.97 -9.71
N THR A 103 -8.06 -2.41 -9.60
CA THR A 103 -9.22 -2.86 -10.40
C THR A 103 -9.00 -2.58 -11.88
N LEU A 104 -8.47 -1.40 -12.25
CA LEU A 104 -8.16 -1.05 -13.64
C LEU A 104 -7.07 -1.94 -14.26
N GLN A 105 -6.15 -2.46 -13.43
CA GLN A 105 -5.12 -3.40 -13.86
C GLN A 105 -5.64 -4.85 -13.99
N SER A 106 -6.80 -5.16 -13.41
CA SER A 106 -7.39 -6.49 -13.38
C SER A 106 -8.51 -6.63 -14.42
N ALA A 107 -8.56 -7.76 -15.13
CA ALA A 107 -9.63 -8.02 -16.13
C ALA A 107 -11.02 -8.27 -15.51
N MET A 108 -11.13 -8.26 -14.18
CA MET A 108 -12.35 -8.53 -13.43
C MET A 108 -12.66 -7.35 -12.52
N ASN A 109 -13.87 -6.80 -12.64
CA ASN A 109 -14.39 -5.70 -11.82
C ASN A 109 -14.72 -6.19 -10.40
N GLN A 110 -13.72 -6.22 -9.53
CA GLN A 110 -13.79 -6.74 -8.15
C GLN A 110 -13.29 -5.68 -7.15
N LYS A 111 -13.72 -4.42 -7.30
CA LYS A 111 -13.26 -3.30 -6.47
C LYS A 111 -13.55 -3.55 -4.99
N GLU A 112 -14.74 -4.06 -4.68
CA GLU A 112 -15.21 -4.29 -3.31
C GLU A 112 -14.35 -5.33 -2.59
N GLU A 113 -14.01 -6.45 -3.24
CA GLU A 113 -13.14 -7.47 -2.66
C GLU A 113 -11.70 -6.93 -2.43
N ILE A 114 -11.20 -6.10 -3.34
CA ILE A 114 -9.88 -5.47 -3.18
C ILE A 114 -9.89 -4.49 -2.00
N LEU A 115 -10.95 -3.69 -1.85
CA LEU A 115 -11.14 -2.81 -0.71
C LEU A 115 -11.14 -3.59 0.61
N GLU A 116 -11.91 -4.69 0.70
CA GLU A 116 -11.95 -5.55 1.88
C GLU A 116 -10.56 -6.07 2.26
N ILE A 117 -9.77 -6.50 1.26
CA ILE A 117 -8.40 -6.96 1.47
C ILE A 117 -7.50 -5.83 1.97
N LEU A 118 -7.58 -4.63 1.38
CA LEU A 118 -6.75 -3.49 1.79
C LEU A 118 -7.09 -3.01 3.21
N HIS A 119 -8.37 -2.97 3.57
CA HIS A 119 -8.77 -2.67 4.95
C HIS A 119 -8.29 -3.75 5.92
N SER A 120 -8.34 -5.03 5.53
CA SER A 120 -7.79 -6.14 6.33
C SER A 120 -6.29 -5.96 6.53
N ILE A 121 -5.54 -5.57 5.51
CA ILE A 121 -4.11 -5.25 5.63
C ILE A 121 -3.93 -4.10 6.62
N PHE A 122 -4.64 -2.98 6.44
CA PHE A 122 -4.50 -1.82 7.31
C PHE A 122 -4.77 -2.15 8.80
N GLN A 123 -5.80 -2.95 9.08
CA GLN A 123 -6.19 -3.30 10.45
C GLN A 123 -5.27 -4.37 11.08
N ASN A 124 -4.78 -5.32 10.29
CA ASN A 124 -4.09 -6.52 10.80
C ASN A 124 -2.58 -6.51 10.51
N THR A 125 -1.99 -5.37 10.13
CA THR A 125 -0.55 -5.27 9.88
C THR A 125 0.25 -5.49 11.16
N THR A 126 1.04 -6.57 11.18
CA THR A 126 1.86 -6.96 12.35
C THR A 126 3.35 -6.83 12.06
N GLU A 127 3.73 -6.91 10.79
CA GLU A 127 5.08 -6.74 10.25
C GLU A 127 5.75 -5.47 10.76
N SER A 128 7.07 -5.48 10.94
CA SER A 128 7.78 -4.29 11.43
C SER A 128 7.87 -3.19 10.35
N VAL A 129 8.16 -1.96 10.77
CA VAL A 129 8.45 -0.85 9.84
C VAL A 129 9.63 -1.19 8.92
N GLU A 130 10.63 -1.88 9.46
CA GLU A 130 11.79 -2.39 8.72
C GLU A 130 11.37 -3.35 7.61
N GLU A 131 10.62 -4.41 7.95
CA GLU A 131 10.20 -5.44 7.00
C GLU A 131 9.40 -4.86 5.84
N LEU A 132 8.46 -3.96 6.15
CA LEU A 132 7.63 -3.29 5.16
C LEU A 132 8.45 -2.33 4.29
N SER A 133 9.35 -1.55 4.88
CA SER A 133 10.16 -0.59 4.13
C SER A 133 11.16 -1.28 3.21
N GLN A 134 11.78 -2.37 3.66
CA GLN A 134 12.66 -3.20 2.84
C GLN A 134 11.88 -3.85 1.69
N ALA A 135 10.70 -4.41 1.95
CA ALA A 135 9.83 -4.95 0.90
C ALA A 135 9.44 -3.88 -0.13
N TYR A 136 9.13 -2.66 0.32
CA TYR A 136 8.81 -1.55 -0.58
C TYR A 136 10.03 -1.12 -1.42
N ALA A 137 11.22 -1.02 -0.81
CA ALA A 137 12.46 -0.73 -1.52
C ALA A 137 12.75 -1.80 -2.59
N ASP A 138 12.52 -3.07 -2.27
CA ASP A 138 12.71 -4.17 -3.20
C ASP A 138 11.76 -4.11 -4.41
N LEU A 139 10.51 -3.72 -4.18
CA LEU A 139 9.49 -3.57 -5.22
C LEU A 139 9.70 -2.32 -6.08
N THR A 140 10.41 -1.31 -5.55
CA THR A 140 10.63 0.00 -6.20
C THR A 140 12.09 0.21 -6.63
N LYS A 141 12.84 -0.86 -6.88
CA LYS A 141 14.23 -0.78 -7.37
C LYS A 141 14.36 0.14 -8.59
N GLY A 142 15.28 1.10 -8.50
CA GLY A 142 15.51 2.11 -9.53
C GLY A 142 14.47 3.23 -9.58
N GLN A 143 13.44 3.22 -8.73
CA GLN A 143 12.39 4.23 -8.67
C GLN A 143 12.55 5.14 -7.44
N TYR A 144 13.71 5.79 -7.32
CA TYR A 144 14.01 6.69 -6.19
C TYR A 144 12.94 7.78 -5.98
N LYS A 145 12.41 8.34 -7.07
CA LYS A 145 11.33 9.34 -7.03
C LYS A 145 10.04 8.81 -6.40
N SER A 146 9.73 7.52 -6.55
CA SER A 146 8.56 6.90 -5.92
C SER A 146 8.77 6.75 -4.41
N ARG A 147 9.99 6.39 -3.98
CA ARG A 147 10.38 6.33 -2.55
C ARG A 147 10.28 7.70 -1.88
N LEU A 148 10.79 8.75 -2.53
CA LEU A 148 10.66 10.14 -2.05
C LEU A 148 9.19 10.55 -1.87
N LYS A 149 8.33 10.25 -2.85
CA LYS A 149 6.91 10.59 -2.79
C LYS A 149 6.16 9.88 -1.68
N LEU A 150 6.50 8.62 -1.42
CA LEU A 150 5.94 7.89 -0.29
C LEU A 150 6.27 8.61 1.02
N VAL A 151 7.52 9.00 1.23
CA VAL A 151 7.93 9.72 2.44
C VAL A 151 7.33 11.12 2.52
N GLU A 152 7.28 11.86 1.42
CA GLU A 152 6.58 13.16 1.34
C GLU A 152 5.10 13.01 1.74
N TYR A 153 4.45 11.92 1.32
CA TYR A 153 3.06 11.63 1.68
C TYR A 153 2.90 11.24 3.15
N LEU A 154 3.80 10.43 3.70
CA LEU A 154 3.78 10.09 5.14
C LEU A 154 3.96 11.35 6.01
N LEU A 155 4.84 12.27 5.61
CA LEU A 155 4.97 13.58 6.26
C LEU A 155 3.68 14.40 6.16
N ALA A 156 3.05 14.45 4.98
CA ALA A 156 1.79 15.17 4.81
C ALA A 156 0.65 14.60 5.68
N LEU A 157 0.62 13.29 5.89
CA LEU A 157 -0.31 12.64 6.80
C LEU A 157 -0.02 12.98 8.25
N ALA A 158 1.22 12.82 8.70
CA ALA A 158 1.59 13.03 10.10
C ALA A 158 1.54 14.51 10.53
N TYR A 159 1.58 15.44 9.58
CA TYR A 159 1.32 16.86 9.86
C TYR A 159 -0.16 17.24 9.68
N ALA A 160 -1.09 16.32 9.45
CA ALA A 160 -2.50 16.65 9.20
C ALA A 160 -3.13 17.49 10.33
N ASP A 161 -2.77 17.23 11.58
CA ASP A 161 -3.21 17.97 12.77
C ASP A 161 -2.28 19.15 13.16
N LYS A 162 -1.35 19.51 12.26
CA LYS A 162 -0.29 20.53 12.41
C LYS A 162 0.85 20.19 13.37
N VAL A 163 0.78 19.10 14.13
CA VAL A 163 1.80 18.75 15.11
C VAL A 163 2.31 17.34 14.87
N LEU A 164 3.46 17.24 14.21
CA LEU A 164 4.15 15.96 14.09
C LEU A 164 4.59 15.46 15.48
N SER A 165 4.11 14.28 15.87
CA SER A 165 4.50 13.67 17.13
C SER A 165 5.94 13.14 17.10
N GLU A 166 6.47 12.78 18.26
CA GLU A 166 7.78 12.13 18.32
C GLU A 166 7.77 10.72 17.71
N ASN A 167 6.72 9.93 17.94
CA ASN A 167 6.66 8.55 17.44
C ASN A 167 6.44 8.50 15.93
N GLU A 168 5.58 9.35 15.38
CA GLU A 168 5.39 9.46 13.93
C GLU A 168 6.66 9.90 13.22
N ARG A 169 7.38 10.86 13.82
CA ARG A 169 8.68 11.30 13.32
C ARG A 169 9.68 10.14 13.29
N GLU A 170 9.75 9.34 14.35
CA GLU A 170 10.62 8.17 14.40
C GLU A 170 10.25 7.14 13.33
N VAL A 171 8.96 6.82 13.18
CA VAL A 171 8.48 5.91 12.12
C VAL A 171 8.86 6.43 10.73
N ILE A 172 8.66 7.72 10.44
CA ILE A 172 8.98 8.31 9.14
C ILE A 172 10.49 8.30 8.87
N LEU A 173 11.31 8.58 9.89
CA LEU A 173 12.77 8.52 9.80
C LEU A 173 13.24 7.09 9.48
N ASP A 174 12.69 6.10 10.18
CA ASP A 174 13.01 4.69 9.94
C ASP A 174 12.61 4.28 8.52
N VAL A 175 11.40 4.64 8.07
CA VAL A 175 10.96 4.39 6.70
C VAL A 175 11.93 5.01 5.69
N ALA A 176 12.29 6.29 5.86
CA ALA A 176 13.22 6.96 4.96
C ALA A 176 14.60 6.29 4.92
N ALA A 177 15.10 5.85 6.08
CA ALA A 177 16.38 5.16 6.19
C ALA A 177 16.36 3.80 5.46
N TYR A 178 15.36 2.96 5.72
CA TYR A 178 15.23 1.65 5.06
C TYR A 178 14.91 1.76 3.56
N LEU A 179 14.30 2.86 3.13
CA LEU A 179 14.12 3.19 1.71
C LEU A 179 15.38 3.76 1.06
N GLU A 180 16.49 3.88 1.79
CA GLU A 180 17.78 4.42 1.31
C GLU A 180 17.63 5.84 0.73
N ILE A 181 16.81 6.68 1.36
CA ILE A 181 16.69 8.09 0.98
C ILE A 181 17.93 8.84 1.46
N GLU A 182 18.53 9.65 0.58
CA GLU A 182 19.65 10.48 0.97
C GLU A 182 19.24 11.50 2.04
N ASN A 183 20.06 11.67 3.07
CA ASN A 183 19.78 12.60 4.17
C ASN A 183 19.48 14.02 3.68
N ASP A 184 20.19 14.49 2.67
CA ASP A 184 19.97 15.83 2.10
C ASP A 184 18.58 15.97 1.48
N ASP A 185 18.06 14.92 0.84
CA ASP A 185 16.72 14.94 0.26
C ASP A 185 15.65 14.83 1.35
N PHE A 186 15.86 13.97 2.33
CA PHE A 186 14.97 13.87 3.49
C PHE A 186 14.86 15.19 4.24
N ASN A 187 16.00 15.80 4.60
CA ASN A 187 16.05 17.06 5.34
C ASN A 187 15.37 18.19 4.55
N LYS A 188 15.59 18.29 3.24
CA LYS A 188 14.88 19.28 2.39
C LYS A 188 13.36 19.11 2.46
N MET A 189 12.87 17.87 2.38
CA MET A 189 11.42 17.60 2.50
C MET A 189 10.94 17.99 3.90
N TYR A 190 11.61 17.50 4.93
CA TYR A 190 11.26 17.76 6.33
C TYR A 190 11.23 19.26 6.65
N ASP A 191 12.27 20.00 6.29
CA ASP A 191 12.38 21.44 6.51
C ASP A 191 11.28 22.20 5.77
N ALA A 192 10.92 21.78 4.55
CA ALA A 192 9.82 22.38 3.81
C ALA A 192 8.46 22.17 4.51
N PHE A 193 8.23 21.00 5.11
CA PHE A 193 7.05 20.75 5.93
C PHE A 193 7.06 21.59 7.21
N VAL A 194 8.18 21.63 7.92
CA VAL A 194 8.33 22.46 9.13
C VAL A 194 8.03 23.92 8.79
N GLU A 195 8.66 24.51 7.77
CA GLU A 195 8.41 25.90 7.37
C GLU A 195 6.95 26.13 6.98
N PHE A 196 6.34 25.18 6.26
CA PHE A 196 4.97 25.29 5.79
C PHE A 196 3.95 25.26 6.94
N TYR A 197 4.12 24.34 7.90
CA TYR A 197 3.24 24.19 9.07
C TYR A 197 3.58 25.15 10.23
N SER A 198 4.76 25.80 10.21
CA SER A 198 5.13 26.85 11.18
C SER A 198 4.39 28.18 10.97
N LYS A 199 3.68 28.34 9.85
CA LYS A 199 2.91 29.55 9.57
C LYS A 199 1.76 29.69 10.56
N GLU A 200 1.44 30.93 10.94
CA GLU A 200 0.36 31.22 11.90
C GLU A 200 -0.96 30.57 11.49
N ASP A 201 -1.75 30.19 12.49
CA ASP A 201 -3.09 29.63 12.30
C ASP A 201 -3.91 30.47 11.33
N ILE A 202 -4.61 29.76 10.43
CA ILE A 202 -5.58 30.34 9.53
C ILE A 202 -6.71 30.93 10.39
N LYS A 203 -6.64 32.24 10.64
CA LYS A 203 -7.70 32.97 11.35
C LYS A 203 -8.87 33.13 10.40
N GLN A 204 -9.91 32.34 10.63
CA GLN A 204 -11.18 32.40 9.91
C GLN A 204 -12.31 32.58 10.92
N ASP A 205 -13.24 33.47 10.59
CA ASP A 205 -14.51 33.54 11.32
C ASP A 205 -15.43 32.38 10.89
N TYR A 206 -16.42 32.02 11.72
CA TYR A 206 -17.40 30.96 11.41
C TYR A 206 -18.01 31.11 9.99
N LYS A 207 -18.36 32.34 9.63
CA LYS A 207 -18.90 32.66 8.31
C LYS A 207 -17.93 32.42 7.16
N GLU A 208 -16.65 32.64 7.38
CA GLU A 208 -15.61 32.36 6.39
C GLU A 208 -15.37 30.86 6.28
N ALA A 209 -15.34 30.15 7.41
CA ALA A 209 -15.27 28.69 7.44
C ALA A 209 -16.44 28.04 6.66
N CYS A 210 -17.68 28.52 6.85
CA CYS A 210 -18.84 28.03 6.09
C CYS A 210 -18.67 28.26 4.58
N LYS A 211 -18.10 29.40 4.17
CA LYS A 211 -17.81 29.68 2.76
C LYS A 211 -16.72 28.76 2.19
N VAL A 212 -15.67 28.47 2.96
CA VAL A 212 -14.59 27.56 2.56
C VAL A 212 -15.14 26.16 2.30
N LEU A 213 -16.00 25.64 3.19
CA LEU A 213 -16.66 24.35 2.98
C LEU A 213 -17.82 24.39 1.96
N GLY A 214 -18.27 25.58 1.56
CA GLY A 214 -19.40 25.77 0.65
C GLY A 214 -20.74 25.32 1.24
N VAL A 215 -20.94 25.53 2.55
CA VAL A 215 -22.15 25.17 3.30
C VAL A 215 -22.90 26.42 3.79
N SER A 216 -24.21 26.27 4.05
CA SER A 216 -25.00 27.32 4.71
C SER A 216 -24.58 27.47 6.17
N GLU A 217 -24.72 28.68 6.73
CA GLU A 217 -24.47 28.92 8.16
C GLU A 217 -25.42 28.10 9.07
N GLU A 218 -26.57 27.70 8.52
CA GLU A 218 -27.62 26.89 9.16
C GLU A 218 -27.56 25.40 8.78
N ALA A 219 -26.55 24.97 8.01
CA ALA A 219 -26.42 23.57 7.61
C ALA A 219 -26.31 22.64 8.84
N ASP A 220 -26.84 21.42 8.70
CA ASP A 220 -26.71 20.41 9.75
C ASP A 220 -25.30 19.77 9.75
N LEU A 221 -24.93 19.16 10.86
CA LEU A 221 -23.62 18.51 11.01
C LEU A 221 -23.37 17.40 9.96
N LYS A 222 -24.44 16.76 9.48
CA LYS A 222 -24.34 15.67 8.50
C LYS A 222 -23.98 16.22 7.11
N GLU A 223 -24.59 17.32 6.71
CA GLU A 223 -24.28 18.04 5.49
C GLU A 223 -22.86 18.59 5.54
N ILE A 224 -22.47 19.21 6.66
CA ILE A 224 -21.11 19.72 6.89
C ILE A 224 -20.08 18.59 6.74
N LYS A 225 -20.27 17.46 7.41
CA LYS A 225 -19.36 16.31 7.31
C LYS A 225 -19.33 15.71 5.90
N THR A 226 -20.46 15.67 5.21
CA THR A 226 -20.52 15.17 3.82
C THR A 226 -19.74 16.07 2.87
N LYS A 227 -19.88 17.39 3.00
CA LYS A 227 -19.15 18.37 2.20
C LYS A 227 -17.65 18.37 2.49
N TYR A 228 -17.29 18.26 3.77
CA TYR A 228 -15.91 18.09 4.19
C TYR A 228 -15.25 16.87 3.52
N LYS A 229 -15.86 15.69 3.63
CA LYS A 229 -15.37 14.46 2.97
C LYS A 229 -15.19 14.62 1.46
N ALA A 230 -16.15 15.26 0.80
CA ALA A 230 -16.08 15.50 -0.64
C ALA A 230 -14.90 16.42 -1.02
N LEU A 231 -14.66 17.48 -0.25
CA LEU A 231 -13.53 18.39 -0.46
C LEU A 231 -12.18 17.69 -0.18
N VAL A 232 -12.09 16.89 0.88
CA VAL A 232 -10.88 16.10 1.15
C VAL A 232 -10.59 15.11 0.02
N ARG A 233 -11.63 14.51 -0.59
CA ARG A 233 -11.49 13.64 -1.76
C ARG A 233 -11.00 14.41 -2.99
N GLU A 234 -11.53 15.61 -3.21
CA GLU A 234 -11.18 16.47 -4.35
C GLU A 234 -9.72 16.93 -4.30
N TYR A 235 -9.23 17.30 -3.11
CA TYR A 235 -7.87 17.80 -2.89
C TYR A 235 -6.90 16.73 -2.38
N HIS A 236 -7.29 15.45 -2.40
CA HIS A 236 -6.44 14.34 -1.98
C HIS A 236 -5.14 14.30 -2.81
N PRO A 237 -3.96 14.08 -2.19
CA PRO A 237 -2.71 14.01 -2.92
C PRO A 237 -2.66 12.80 -3.88
N ASP A 238 -2.59 13.04 -5.19
CA ASP A 238 -2.43 11.96 -6.19
C ASP A 238 -1.02 11.36 -6.14
N ILE A 239 -0.84 10.44 -5.19
CA ILE A 239 0.39 9.69 -4.97
C ILE A 239 0.57 8.52 -5.94
N LEU A 240 -0.52 7.99 -6.52
CA LEU A 240 -0.48 6.73 -7.26
C LEU A 240 0.02 6.91 -8.69
N HIS A 241 -0.39 7.97 -9.38
CA HIS A 241 -0.12 8.05 -10.81
C HIS A 241 1.30 8.47 -11.14
N HIS A 242 2.07 8.99 -10.19
CA HIS A 242 3.46 9.47 -10.34
C HIS A 242 3.70 10.45 -11.50
N LYS A 243 2.66 10.78 -12.29
CA LYS A 243 2.68 11.51 -13.54
C LYS A 243 2.64 12.99 -13.22
N GLY A 244 3.79 13.64 -13.37
CA GLY A 244 3.82 15.06 -13.75
C GLY A 244 3.31 16.07 -12.73
N LEU A 245 3.30 15.78 -11.43
CA LEU A 245 3.33 16.86 -10.44
C LEU A 245 4.74 17.50 -10.51
N GLU A 246 4.87 18.52 -11.37
CA GLU A 246 5.98 19.50 -11.35
C GLU A 246 5.96 20.33 -10.06
N GLU A 247 4.87 20.28 -9.30
CA GLU A 247 4.71 20.92 -8.00
C GLU A 247 4.77 19.88 -6.88
N SER A 248 5.60 20.12 -5.86
CA SER A 248 5.57 19.35 -4.60
C SER A 248 4.14 19.26 -4.06
N ILE A 249 3.75 18.11 -3.49
CA ILE A 249 2.42 17.86 -2.91
C ILE A 249 2.01 19.00 -1.94
N ILE A 250 3.01 19.54 -1.25
CA ILE A 250 2.91 20.64 -0.29
C ILE A 250 2.26 21.89 -0.91
N LYS A 251 2.56 22.20 -2.18
CA LYS A 251 2.32 23.54 -2.74
C LYS A 251 0.86 23.87 -3.05
N THR A 252 0.02 22.88 -3.34
CA THR A 252 -1.37 23.13 -3.79
C THR A 252 -2.39 22.28 -3.03
N SER A 253 -2.25 20.96 -3.06
CA SER A 253 -3.18 20.03 -2.41
C SER A 253 -3.12 20.13 -0.88
N THR A 254 -1.93 20.06 -0.27
CA THR A 254 -1.79 20.11 1.20
C THR A 254 -2.28 21.43 1.78
N ALA A 255 -1.99 22.57 1.12
CA ALA A 255 -2.48 23.88 1.55
C ALA A 255 -4.01 23.97 1.54
N LYS A 256 -4.65 23.43 0.52
CA LYS A 256 -6.12 23.38 0.47
C LYS A 256 -6.71 22.46 1.51
N LEU A 257 -6.10 21.28 1.73
CA LEU A 257 -6.54 20.36 2.78
C LEU A 257 -6.43 20.99 4.18
N GLN A 258 -5.36 21.74 4.47
CA GLN A 258 -5.24 22.48 5.73
C GLN A 258 -6.35 23.54 5.88
N GLU A 259 -6.61 24.32 4.83
CA GLU A 259 -7.67 25.34 4.83
C GLU A 259 -9.06 24.71 5.07
N ILE A 260 -9.34 23.60 4.40
CA ILE A 260 -10.58 22.83 4.53
C ILE A 260 -10.71 22.26 5.96
N ASN A 261 -9.65 21.67 6.51
CA ASN A 261 -9.68 21.08 7.85
C ASN A 261 -9.83 22.15 8.94
N ALA A 262 -9.11 23.28 8.82
CA ALA A 262 -9.27 24.41 9.74
C ALA A 262 -10.71 24.94 9.74
N ALA A 263 -11.32 25.08 8.56
CA ALA A 263 -12.72 25.48 8.45
C ALA A 263 -13.68 24.47 9.10
N TYR A 264 -13.44 23.17 8.88
CA TYR A 264 -14.24 22.11 9.50
C TYR A 264 -14.17 22.13 11.04
N GLU A 265 -12.97 22.25 11.61
CA GLU A 265 -12.75 22.33 13.06
C GLU A 265 -13.48 23.53 13.68
N ILE A 266 -13.42 24.71 13.04
CA ILE A 266 -14.12 25.92 13.49
C ILE A 266 -15.64 25.71 13.51
N ILE A 267 -16.19 25.13 12.44
CA ILE A 267 -17.63 24.89 12.34
C ILE A 267 -18.08 23.83 13.36
N GLU A 268 -17.34 22.73 13.49
CA GLU A 268 -17.65 21.64 14.43
C GLU A 268 -17.63 22.16 15.87
N GLN A 269 -16.64 22.97 16.24
CA GLN A 269 -16.54 23.60 17.55
C GLN A 269 -17.71 24.56 17.82
N TYR A 270 -18.05 25.43 16.85
CA TYR A 270 -19.18 26.36 16.98
C TYR A 270 -20.52 25.63 17.17
N LYS A 271 -20.77 24.59 16.37
CA LYS A 271 -21.99 23.77 16.45
C LYS A 271 -22.11 23.02 17.78
N LYS A 272 -20.98 22.51 18.29
CA LYS A 272 -20.90 21.87 19.60
C LYS A 272 -21.20 22.83 20.75
N GLU A 273 -20.73 24.07 20.66
CA GLU A 273 -21.03 25.13 21.64
C GLU A 273 -22.52 25.55 21.60
N MET A 274 -23.17 25.48 20.42
CA MET A 274 -24.60 25.77 20.26
C MET A 274 -25.53 24.60 20.63
N GLY A 275 -24.99 23.44 21.01
CA GLY A 275 -25.78 22.31 21.53
C GLY A 275 -26.42 21.41 20.48
N GLU A 276 -26.04 21.54 19.20
CA GLU A 276 -26.37 20.57 18.16
C GLU A 276 -25.42 19.36 18.35
N LYS A 277 -25.96 18.23 18.81
CA LYS A 277 -25.25 16.94 18.89
C LYS A 277 -25.50 16.10 17.65
#